data_AF-A0A932L083-F1
#
_entry.id   AF-A0A932L083-F1
#
_cell.length_a   1.000
_cell.length_b   1.000
_cell.length_c   1.000
_cell.angle_alpha   90.00
_cell.angle_beta   90.00
_cell.angle_gamma   90.00
#
_symmetry.space_group_name_H-M   'P 1'
#
loop_
_entity.id
_entity.type
_entity.pdbx_description
1 polymer ?
#
loop_
_entity_poly.entity_id
_entity_poly.type
_entity_poly.pdbx_seq_one_letter_code
_entity_poly.pdbx_strand_id
1 'polypeptide(L)' 'MNFKANVGEKESLTRLIAGAVLLALSFLAGGVLQWLVLIAGMVLIGTGIFRWCPVYHAMKESTAEK' A
#
# COMPACT_ATOMS: atom_id res chain seq x y z
N MET A 1 -1.63 -20.00 6.07
CA MET A 1 -1.44 -19.64 4.64
C MET A 1 -0.04 -19.08 4.50
N ASN A 2 0.82 -19.71 3.69
CA ASN A 2 2.20 -19.28 3.47
C ASN A 2 2.18 -18.11 2.46
N PHE A 3 1.77 -16.92 2.90
CA PHE A 3 1.86 -15.72 2.06
C PHE A 3 3.34 -15.39 1.94
N LYS A 4 3.97 -15.85 0.85
CA LYS A 4 5.35 -15.46 0.52
C LYS A 4 5.35 -13.95 0.32
N ALA A 5 5.91 -13.21 1.27
CA ALA A 5 6.06 -11.77 1.15
C ALA A 5 6.91 -11.46 -0.08
N ASN A 6 6.39 -10.65 -1.00
CA ASN A 6 7.12 -10.16 -2.19
C ASN A 6 7.53 -8.68 -2.04
N VAL A 7 7.05 -8.01 -0.99
CA VAL A 7 7.41 -6.65 -0.63
C VAL A 7 8.41 -6.66 0.54
N GLY A 8 9.58 -6.07 0.29
CA GLY A 8 10.62 -5.89 1.30
C GLY A 8 10.17 -4.94 2.41
N GLU A 9 10.84 -5.00 3.56
CA GLU A 9 10.40 -4.30 4.78
C GLU A 9 10.42 -2.77 4.63
N LYS A 10 11.46 -2.25 3.96
CA LYS A 10 11.58 -0.83 3.63
C LYS A 10 10.41 -0.36 2.75
N GLU A 11 10.06 -1.15 1.74
CA GLU A 11 9.03 -0.81 0.75
C GLU A 11 7.61 -0.97 1.33
N SER A 12 7.42 -1.90 2.28
CA SER A 12 6.20 -2.03 3.09
C SER A 12 6.02 -0.81 4.00
N LEU A 13 7.09 -0.38 4.68
CA LEU A 13 7.07 0.81 5.53
C LEU A 13 6.76 2.09 4.73
N THR A 14 7.36 2.26 3.55
CA THR A 14 7.04 3.39 2.67
C THR A 14 5.57 3.40 2.28
N ARG A 15 4.98 2.24 1.95
CA ARG A 15 3.54 2.13 1.61
C ARG A 15 2.64 2.45 2.81
N LEU A 16 3.00 1.99 4.00
CA LEU A 16 2.30 2.32 5.24
C LEU A 16 2.33 3.83 5.53
N ILE A 17 3.50 4.46 5.42
CA ILE A 17 3.66 5.91 5.63
C ILE A 17 2.88 6.69 4.57
N ALA A 18 3.05 6.36 3.29
CA ALA A 18 2.35 7.04 2.20
C ALA A 18 0.82 6.88 2.31
N GLY A 19 0.35 5.68 2.65
CA GLY A 19 -1.06 5.40 2.89
C GLY A 19 -1.62 6.16 4.09
N ALA A 20 -0.88 6.23 5.20
CA ALA A 20 -1.27 7.02 6.37
C ALA A 20 -1.36 8.52 6.06
N VAL A 21 -0.41 9.06 5.30
CA VAL A 21 -0.44 10.46 4.83
C VAL A 21 -1.64 10.71 3.94
N LEU A 22 -1.93 9.82 2.99
CA LEU A 22 -3.11 9.94 2.13
C LEU A 22 -4.43 9.87 2.91
N LEU A 23 -4.53 8.99 3.92
CA LEU A 23 -5.68 8.96 4.80
C LEU A 23 -5.85 10.28 5.55
N ALA A 24 -4.77 10.84 6.11
CA ALA A 24 -4.82 12.14 6.78
C ALA A 24 -5.25 13.26 5.82
N LEU A 25 -4.70 13.29 4.59
CA LEU A 25 -5.05 14.26 3.55
C LEU A 25 -6.49 14.09 3.06
N SER A 26 -7.05 12.89 3.11
CA SER A 26 -8.44 12.65 2.69
C SER A 26 -9.44 13.47 3.52
N PHE A 27 -9.16 13.71 4.81
CA PHE A 27 -9.99 14.54 5.67
C PHE A 27 -9.93 16.05 5.34
N LEU A 28 -8.92 16.47 4.57
CA LEU A 28 -8.79 17.84 4.07
C LEU A 28 -9.37 18.00 2.66
N ALA A 29 -9.59 16.90 1.95
CA ALA A 29 -10.22 16.88 0.64
C ALA A 29 -11.76 16.89 0.78
N GLY A 30 -12.46 17.36 -0.25
CA GLY A 30 -13.92 17.40 -0.29
C GLY A 30 -14.51 16.66 -1.50
N GLY A 31 -15.77 16.24 -1.37
CA GLY A 31 -16.54 15.63 -2.47
C GLY A 31 -15.96 14.31 -2.97
N VAL A 32 -15.97 14.11 -4.29
CA VAL A 32 -15.49 12.86 -4.93
C VAL A 32 -13.99 12.63 -4.67
N LEU A 33 -13.19 13.71 -4.60
CA LEU A 33 -11.76 13.60 -4.40
C LEU A 33 -11.41 13.02 -3.02
N GLN A 34 -12.17 13.34 -1.97
CA GLN A 34 -12.02 12.74 -0.64
C GLN A 34 -12.10 11.22 -0.71
N TRP A 35 -13.14 10.68 -1.36
CA TRP A 35 -13.34 9.24 -1.47
C TRP A 35 -12.24 8.56 -2.27
N LEU A 36 -11.78 9.17 -3.37
CA LEU A 36 -10.67 8.63 -4.17
C LEU A 36 -9.37 8.55 -3.36
N VAL A 37 -9.03 9.64 -2.65
CA VAL A 37 -7.82 9.71 -1.82
C VAL A 37 -7.90 8.75 -0.64
N LEU A 38 -9.07 8.63 -0.01
CA LEU A 38 -9.31 7.71 1.10
C LEU A 38 -9.16 6.24 0.67
N ILE A 39 -9.76 5.85 -0.46
CA ILE A 39 -9.65 4.49 -1.01
C ILE A 39 -8.18 4.19 -1.39
N ALA A 40 -7.51 5.14 -2.06
CA ALA A 40 -6.10 4.98 -2.41
C ALA A 40 -5.20 4.77 -1.18
N GLY A 41 -5.41 5.56 -0.12
CA GLY A 41 -4.70 5.41 1.16
C GLY A 41 -4.94 4.05 1.80
N MET A 42 -6.19 3.58 1.82
CA MET A 42 -6.56 2.27 2.36
C MET A 42 -5.91 1.10 1.61
N VAL A 43 -5.87 1.16 0.27
CA VAL A 43 -5.21 0.15 -0.57
C VAL A 43 -3.69 0.13 -0.33
N LEU A 44 -3.06 1.30 -0.18
CA LEU A 44 -1.64 1.42 0.15
C LEU A 44 -1.30 0.80 1.51
N ILE A 45 -2.11 1.09 2.54
CA ILE A 45 -1.93 0.47 3.85
C ILE A 45 -2.14 -1.04 3.77
N GLY A 46 -3.21 -1.51 3.11
CA GLY A 46 -3.47 -2.93 2.95
C GLY A 46 -2.29 -3.66 2.28
N THR A 47 -1.80 -3.15 1.15
CA THR A 47 -0.65 -3.72 0.44
C THR A 47 0.66 -3.65 1.26
N GLY A 48 0.83 -2.61 2.09
CA GLY A 48 1.93 -2.49 3.05
C GLY A 48 1.86 -3.56 4.16
N ILE A 49 0.70 -3.74 4.80
CA ILE A 49 0.47 -4.68 5.91
C ILE A 49 0.64 -6.13 5.45
N PHE A 50 0.01 -6.51 4.34
CA PHE A 50 0.09 -7.89 3.85
C PHE A 50 1.46 -8.22 3.24
N ARG A 51 2.35 -7.22 3.06
CA ARG A 51 3.66 -7.34 2.39
C ARG A 51 3.57 -8.11 1.07
N TRP A 52 2.41 -8.02 0.44
CA TRP A 52 2.03 -8.76 -0.74
C TRP A 52 1.39 -7.80 -1.72
N CYS A 53 2.09 -7.54 -2.82
CA CYS A 53 1.59 -6.74 -3.93
C CYS A 53 1.14 -7.68 -5.05
N PRO A 54 -0.14 -7.69 -5.47
CA PRO A 54 -0.62 -8.54 -6.57
C PRO A 54 0.09 -8.22 -7.88
N VAL A 55 0.49 -6.96 -8.08
CA VAL A 55 1.23 -6.52 -9.27
C VAL A 55 2.62 -7.16 -9.32
N TYR A 56 3.35 -7.20 -8.20
CA TYR A 56 4.67 -7.84 -8.14
C TYR A 56 4.55 -9.36 -8.30
N HIS A 57 3.49 -9.96 -7.75
CA HIS A 57 3.20 -11.37 -7.96
C HIS A 57 2.93 -11.68 -9.44
N ALA A 58 2.14 -10.85 -10.12
CA ALA A 58 1.87 -10.98 -11.55
C ALA A 58 3.15 -10.80 -12.40
N MET A 59 4.05 -9.90 -11.99
CA MET A 59 5.34 -9.68 -12.66
C MET A 59 6.43 -10.68 -12.24
N LYS A 60 6.16 -11.58 -11.28
CA LYS A 60 7.15 -12.48 -10.65
C LYS A 60 8.36 -11.75 -10.05
N GLU A 61 8.18 -10.50 -9.66
CA GLU A 61 9.20 -9.66 -9.03
C GLU A 61 9.06 -9.69 -7.50
N SER A 62 10.18 -9.52 -6.80
CA SER A 62 10.22 -9.46 -5.34
C SER A 62 11.29 -8.48 -4.87
N THR A 63 10.89 -7.51 -4.04
CA THR A 63 11.83 -6.66 -3.30
C THR A 63 12.12 -7.22 -1.91
N ALA A 64 11.46 -8.31 -1.51
CA ALA A 64 11.73 -8.96 -0.23
C ALA A 64 12.99 -9.85 -0.25
N GLU A 65 13.46 -10.21 -1.44
CA GLU A 65 14.62 -11.09 -1.65
C GLU A 65 15.93 -10.31 -1.90
N LYS A 66 15.92 -8.98 -1.76
CA LYS A 66 17.08 -8.09 -1.92
C LYS A 66 17.54 -7.48 -0.60
#